data_AF-A0A832Q8Z8-F1
#
_entry.id   AF-A0A832Q8Z8-F1
#
_cell.length_a   1.000
_cell.length_b   1.000
_cell.length_c   1.000
_cell.angle_alpha   90.00
_cell.angle_beta   90.00
_cell.angle_gamma   90.00
#
_symmetry.space_group_name_H-M   'P 1'
#
loop_
_entity.id
_entity.type
_entity.pdbx_description
1 polymer ?
#
loop_
_entity_poly.entity_id
_entity_poly.type
_entity_poly.pdbx_seq_one_letter_code
_entity_poly.pdbx_strand_id
1 'polypeptide(L)'
;MKLTALELNTVKRLVARHLRTSIGTAGSVLALLYAPAALPQNTAPAALQRALAEVGEHWDVLEQNCFQCHNEQDWAGEIAFDLMTPETMPADGEIWEEVVRRLRGGLMPPPGQDQPLPAERDALVLALEAVLDAAIAT
;
A
#
# COMPACT_ATOMS: atom_id res chain seq x y z
N MET A 1 -51.79 -8.40 25.09
CA MET A 1 -51.56 -6.95 24.89
C MET A 1 -50.70 -6.76 23.65
N LYS A 2 -51.31 -6.62 22.47
CA LYS A 2 -50.61 -6.40 21.19
C LYS A 2 -51.29 -5.23 20.48
N LEU A 3 -50.72 -4.04 20.62
CA LEU A 3 -51.04 -2.90 19.78
C LEU A 3 -50.40 -3.16 18.41
N THR A 4 -51.20 -3.16 17.35
CA THR A 4 -50.80 -3.52 15.99
C THR A 4 -50.12 -2.34 15.28
N ALA A 5 -49.19 -2.66 14.37
CA ALA A 5 -48.32 -1.72 13.66
C ALA A 5 -49.01 -0.69 12.72
N LEU A 6 -50.35 -0.63 12.74
CA LEU A 6 -51.14 0.25 11.87
C LEU A 6 -51.27 1.68 12.45
N GLU A 7 -51.28 1.83 13.77
CA GLU A 7 -51.41 3.14 14.45
C GLU A 7 -50.14 4.00 14.34
N LEU A 8 -48.95 3.38 14.32
CA LEU A 8 -47.68 4.10 14.31
C LEU A 8 -47.36 4.74 12.94
N ASN A 9 -47.90 4.19 11.85
CA ASN A 9 -47.69 4.71 10.50
C ASN A 9 -48.60 5.91 10.17
N THR A 10 -49.73 6.05 10.86
CA THR A 10 -50.65 7.19 10.69
C THR A 10 -50.08 8.47 11.28
N VAL A 11 -49.44 8.39 12.46
CA VAL A 11 -48.76 9.53 13.09
C VAL A 11 -47.57 10.02 12.27
N LYS A 12 -46.77 9.10 11.70
CA LYS A 12 -45.63 9.44 10.82
C LYS A 12 -46.05 10.17 9.53
N ARG A 13 -47.25 9.88 9.00
CA ARG A 13 -47.77 10.52 7.79
C ARG A 13 -48.43 11.88 8.05
N LEU A 14 -48.86 12.16 9.29
CA LEU A 14 -49.47 13.44 9.65
C LEU A 14 -48.44 14.57 9.83
N VAL A 15 -47.24 14.25 10.31
CA VAL A 15 -46.13 15.23 10.47
C VAL A 15 -45.51 15.62 9.12
N ALA A 16 -45.60 14.76 8.10
CA ALA A 16 -44.97 14.96 6.80
C ALA A 16 -45.77 15.85 5.81
N ARG A 17 -46.95 16.36 6.20
CA ARG A 17 -47.90 16.98 5.25
C ARG A 17 -48.15 18.49 5.42
N HIS A 18 -47.46 19.17 6.34
CA HIS A 18 -47.63 20.62 6.57
C HIS A 18 -46.39 21.48 6.33
N LEU A 19 -45.46 21.05 5.48
CA LEU A 19 -44.36 21.92 5.04
C LEU A 19 -44.30 22.02 3.50
N ARG A 20 -45.44 22.34 2.89
CA ARG A 20 -45.55 22.72 1.48
C ARG A 20 -46.56 23.85 1.32
N THR A 21 -46.15 25.07 1.65
CA THR A 21 -46.68 26.32 1.07
C THR A 21 -45.87 27.50 1.63
N SER A 22 -45.00 28.07 0.80
CA SER A 22 -44.86 29.52 0.57
C SER A 22 -43.62 29.76 -0.29
N ILE A 23 -43.87 30.03 -1.57
CA ILE A 23 -42.89 30.60 -2.50
C ILE A 23 -42.66 32.05 -2.02
N GLY A 24 -41.54 32.28 -1.33
CA GLY A 24 -41.04 33.61 -1.01
C GLY A 24 -39.88 33.93 -1.95
N THR A 25 -40.13 34.78 -2.93
CA THR A 25 -39.09 35.39 -3.77
C THR A 25 -38.21 36.32 -2.93
N ALA A 26 -36.91 36.30 -3.22
CA ALA A 26 -35.84 37.17 -2.71
C ALA A 26 -35.30 36.85 -1.30
N GLY A 27 -34.17 36.15 -1.26
CA GLY A 27 -33.40 35.91 -0.04
C GLY A 27 -32.06 35.24 -0.34
N SER A 28 -31.05 36.07 -0.61
CA SER A 28 -29.63 35.82 -0.37
C SER A 28 -28.92 34.67 -1.10
N VAL A 29 -28.21 35.07 -2.15
CA VAL A 29 -26.88 34.56 -2.53
C VAL A 29 -26.04 34.34 -1.26
N LEU A 30 -25.79 33.09 -0.87
CA LEU A 30 -24.52 32.60 -0.31
C LEU A 30 -24.59 31.09 -0.06
N ALA A 31 -24.66 30.29 -1.13
CA ALA A 31 -24.14 28.92 -1.05
C ALA A 31 -22.61 29.03 -0.96
N LEU A 32 -22.13 29.46 0.21
CA LEU A 32 -20.73 29.45 0.59
C LEU A 32 -20.21 28.03 0.37
N LEU A 33 -19.27 27.95 -0.57
CA LEU A 33 -18.50 26.79 -0.94
C LEU A 33 -17.76 26.27 0.30
N TYR A 34 -18.43 25.45 1.10
CA TYR A 34 -17.75 24.61 2.08
C TYR A 34 -17.21 23.40 1.33
N ALA A 35 -16.19 23.63 0.50
CA ALA A 35 -15.33 22.53 0.06
C ALA A 35 -14.53 22.13 1.31
N PRO A 36 -14.76 20.96 1.92
CA PRO A 36 -13.82 20.50 2.92
C PRO A 36 -12.47 20.41 2.20
N ALA A 37 -11.48 21.15 2.68
CA ALA A 37 -10.10 20.88 2.29
C ALA A 37 -9.89 19.39 2.58
N ALA A 38 -9.76 18.59 1.52
CA ALA A 38 -9.45 17.18 1.66
C ALA A 38 -8.10 17.13 2.38
N LEU A 39 -8.12 16.82 3.67
CA LEU A 39 -6.89 16.61 4.42
C LEU A 39 -6.13 15.51 3.67
N PRO A 40 -4.81 15.66 3.44
CA PRO A 40 -4.02 14.59 2.88
C PRO A 40 -4.23 13.37 3.80
N GLN A 41 -4.91 12.36 3.27
CA GLN A 41 -5.00 11.09 3.98
C GLN A 41 -3.56 10.60 4.12
N ASN A 42 -3.16 10.20 5.33
CA ASN A 42 -1.84 9.61 5.54
C ASN A 42 -1.80 8.29 4.75
N THR A 43 -1.32 8.35 3.50
CA THR A 43 -1.29 7.21 2.59
C THR A 43 -0.15 6.26 2.88
N ALA A 44 0.67 6.54 3.90
CA ALA A 44 1.89 5.78 4.21
C ALA A 44 1.63 4.26 4.36
N PRO A 45 0.61 3.78 5.11
CA PRO A 45 0.33 2.34 5.18
C PRO A 45 -0.03 1.76 3.80
N ALA A 46 -0.86 2.46 3.03
CA ALA A 46 -1.30 2.00 1.72
C ALA A 46 -0.20 2.08 0.65
N ALA A 47 0.78 2.97 0.80
CA ALA A 47 1.96 3.03 -0.07
C ALA A 47 2.87 1.83 0.20
N LEU A 48 3.15 1.55 1.48
CA LEU A 48 3.94 0.39 1.88
C LEU A 48 3.29 -0.92 1.41
N GLN A 49 1.98 -1.10 1.61
CA GLN A 49 1.29 -2.32 1.13
C GLN A 49 1.36 -2.51 -0.39
N ARG A 50 1.32 -1.43 -1.19
CA ARG A 50 1.47 -1.54 -2.64
C ARG A 50 2.89 -1.90 -3.04
N ALA A 51 3.88 -1.28 -2.40
CA ALA A 51 5.29 -1.57 -2.66
C ALA A 51 5.65 -3.01 -2.26
N LEU A 52 5.13 -3.51 -1.14
CA LEU A 52 5.30 -4.90 -0.72
C LEU A 52 4.66 -5.88 -1.72
N ALA A 53 3.47 -5.57 -2.24
CA ALA A 53 2.83 -6.37 -3.27
C ALA A 53 3.66 -6.41 -4.56
N GLU A 54 4.19 -5.27 -5.00
CA GLU A 54 5.08 -5.18 -6.16
C GLU A 54 6.34 -6.03 -5.96
N VAL A 55 7.01 -5.96 -4.80
CA VAL A 55 8.16 -6.83 -4.51
C VAL A 55 7.77 -8.30 -4.56
N GLY A 56 6.58 -8.65 -4.07
CA GLY A 56 6.02 -10.01 -4.18
C GLY A 56 5.88 -10.50 -5.62
N GLU A 57 5.63 -9.61 -6.58
CA GLU A 57 5.57 -9.95 -8.02
C GLU A 57 6.96 -10.26 -8.62
N HIS A 58 8.05 -9.77 -8.01
CA HIS A 58 9.44 -9.99 -8.46
C HIS A 58 10.24 -10.92 -7.54
N TRP A 59 9.58 -11.57 -6.56
CA TRP A 59 10.27 -12.37 -5.54
C TRP A 59 10.97 -13.60 -6.13
N ASP A 60 10.44 -14.14 -7.24
CA ASP A 60 11.02 -15.27 -7.96
C ASP A 60 12.42 -14.96 -8.52
N VAL A 61 12.72 -13.69 -8.84
CA VAL A 61 14.06 -13.25 -9.25
C VAL A 61 15.06 -13.40 -8.08
N LEU A 62 14.65 -13.06 -6.85
CA LEU A 62 15.49 -13.26 -5.67
C LEU A 62 15.69 -14.75 -5.37
N GLU A 63 14.64 -15.55 -5.50
CA GLU A 63 14.73 -17.01 -5.33
C GLU A 63 15.72 -17.64 -6.32
N GLN A 64 15.65 -17.23 -7.59
CA GLN A 64 16.49 -17.78 -8.65
C GLN A 64 17.94 -17.29 -8.58
N ASN A 65 18.18 -16.03 -8.23
CA ASN A 65 19.50 -15.42 -8.36
C ASN A 65 20.23 -15.23 -7.03
N CYS A 66 19.53 -15.12 -5.91
CA CYS A 66 20.12 -14.85 -4.59
C CYS A 66 20.13 -16.09 -3.70
N PHE A 67 19.03 -16.84 -3.66
CA PHE A 67 18.83 -17.89 -2.65
C PHE A 67 19.70 -19.12 -2.94
N GLN A 68 20.27 -19.24 -4.13
CA GLN A 68 21.23 -20.31 -4.42
C GLN A 68 22.51 -20.25 -3.57
N CYS A 69 22.89 -19.08 -3.05
CA CYS A 69 24.10 -18.93 -2.22
C CYS A 69 23.82 -18.24 -0.88
N HIS A 70 22.87 -17.32 -0.84
CA HIS A 70 22.49 -16.56 0.34
C HIS A 70 21.29 -17.22 1.03
N ASN A 71 21.52 -18.42 1.58
CA ASN A 71 20.51 -19.27 2.22
C ASN A 71 21.03 -19.86 3.55
N GLU A 72 20.19 -20.56 4.31
CA GLU A 72 20.58 -21.19 5.58
C GLU A 72 21.74 -22.19 5.47
N GLN A 73 21.87 -22.88 4.34
CA GLN A 73 22.84 -23.97 4.15
C GLN A 73 24.21 -23.46 3.72
N ASP A 74 24.26 -22.61 2.70
CA ASP A 74 25.50 -22.06 2.14
C ASP A 74 25.99 -20.83 2.91
N TRP A 75 25.06 -20.05 3.50
CA TRP A 75 25.32 -18.90 4.36
C TRP A 75 26.32 -17.89 3.77
N ALA A 76 26.31 -17.72 2.44
CA ALA A 76 27.20 -16.78 1.78
C ALA A 76 26.89 -15.36 2.25
N GLY A 77 27.92 -14.55 2.50
CA GLY A 77 27.74 -13.15 2.92
C GLY A 77 27.00 -12.98 4.25
N GLU A 78 26.96 -14.02 5.10
CA GLU A 78 26.35 -13.99 6.43
C GLU A 78 24.85 -13.62 6.41
N ILE A 79 24.14 -14.02 5.33
CA ILE A 79 22.72 -13.73 5.12
C ILE A 79 22.00 -14.92 4.50
N ALA A 80 20.76 -15.16 4.96
CA ALA A 80 19.87 -16.19 4.45
C ALA A 80 18.54 -15.56 4.02
N PHE A 81 18.40 -15.27 2.74
CA PHE A 81 17.19 -14.67 2.19
C PHE A 81 16.02 -15.65 2.11
N ASP A 82 16.28 -16.97 2.14
CA ASP A 82 15.26 -18.03 2.17
C ASP A 82 14.46 -18.07 3.48
N LEU A 83 14.87 -17.31 4.50
CA LEU A 83 14.14 -17.11 5.75
C LEU A 83 13.41 -15.77 5.84
N MET A 84 13.57 -14.93 4.83
CA MET A 84 12.99 -13.59 4.79
C MET A 84 11.72 -13.60 3.94
N THR A 85 10.87 -12.61 4.16
CA THR A 85 9.68 -12.38 3.33
C THR A 85 9.58 -10.90 2.99
N PRO A 86 8.81 -10.53 1.95
CA PRO A 86 8.56 -9.12 1.65
C PRO A 86 8.09 -8.33 2.89
N GLU A 87 7.23 -8.93 3.70
CA GLU A 87 6.62 -8.26 4.87
C GLU A 87 7.63 -7.90 5.96
N THR A 88 8.76 -8.60 6.08
CA THR A 88 9.80 -8.29 7.07
C THR A 88 10.77 -7.22 6.58
N MET A 89 10.83 -6.94 5.27
CA MET A 89 11.77 -5.99 4.68
C MET A 89 11.84 -4.62 5.38
N PRO A 90 10.73 -4.00 5.82
CA PRO A 90 10.81 -2.70 6.50
C PRO A 90 11.60 -2.75 7.80
N ALA A 91 11.60 -3.88 8.50
CA ALA A 91 12.38 -4.08 9.72
C ALA A 91 13.87 -4.35 9.41
N ASP A 92 14.16 -4.92 8.24
CA ASP A 92 15.49 -5.33 7.79
C ASP A 92 16.13 -4.32 6.81
N GLY A 93 15.77 -3.04 6.92
CA GLY A 93 16.09 -2.01 5.91
C GLY A 93 17.57 -1.92 5.51
N GLU A 94 18.51 -1.98 6.47
CA GLU A 94 19.96 -1.93 6.17
C GLU A 94 20.42 -3.06 5.24
N ILE A 95 19.87 -4.27 5.42
CA ILE A 95 20.19 -5.43 4.59
C ILE A 95 19.67 -5.20 3.17
N TRP A 96 18.42 -4.77 3.03
CA TRP A 96 17.79 -4.55 1.74
C TRP A 96 18.37 -3.36 0.98
N GLU A 97 18.85 -2.32 1.67
CA GLU A 97 19.63 -1.25 1.05
C GLU A 97 20.95 -1.78 0.48
N GLU A 98 21.62 -2.72 1.16
CA GLU A 98 22.82 -3.36 0.63
C GLU A 98 22.50 -4.19 -0.61
N VAL A 99 21.40 -4.94 -0.62
CA VAL A 99 20.91 -5.66 -1.81
C VAL A 99 20.73 -4.69 -2.98
N VAL A 100 20.04 -3.55 -2.77
CA VAL A 100 19.87 -2.52 -3.80
C VAL A 100 21.21 -2.01 -4.33
N ARG A 101 22.18 -1.72 -3.45
CA ARG A 101 23.53 -1.29 -3.86
C ARG A 101 24.24 -2.35 -4.72
N ARG A 102 24.13 -3.63 -4.36
CA ARG A 102 24.75 -4.74 -5.10
C ARG A 102 24.10 -4.93 -6.47
N LEU A 103 22.77 -4.88 -6.55
CA LEU A 103 22.02 -5.01 -7.80
C LEU A 103 22.30 -3.83 -8.74
N ARG A 104 22.25 -2.59 -8.25
CA ARG A 104 22.61 -1.40 -9.05
C ARG A 104 24.04 -1.44 -9.56
N GLY A 105 24.96 -2.00 -8.77
CA GLY A 105 26.35 -2.20 -9.18
C GLY A 105 26.59 -3.37 -10.13
N GLY A 106 25.58 -4.21 -10.41
CA GLY A 106 25.76 -5.46 -11.16
C GLY A 106 26.76 -6.42 -10.50
N LEU A 107 26.89 -6.34 -9.18
CA LEU A 107 27.85 -7.12 -8.40
C LEU A 107 27.26 -8.43 -7.87
N MET A 108 25.92 -8.53 -7.87
CA MET A 108 25.19 -9.72 -7.48
C MET A 108 24.16 -10.10 -8.56
N PRO A 109 24.09 -11.38 -8.95
CA PRO A 109 25.01 -12.47 -8.58
C PRO A 109 26.49 -12.19 -8.95
N PRO A 110 27.49 -12.92 -8.43
CA PRO A 110 28.88 -12.65 -8.81
C PRO A 110 29.15 -13.08 -10.26
N PRO A 111 30.23 -12.56 -10.91
CA PRO A 111 30.59 -12.97 -12.26
C PRO A 111 30.77 -14.48 -12.39
N GLY A 112 30.16 -15.07 -13.41
CA GLY A 112 30.15 -16.52 -13.64
C GLY A 112 28.92 -17.25 -13.10
N GLN A 113 28.04 -16.55 -12.38
CA GLN A 113 26.70 -17.04 -12.01
C GLN A 113 25.63 -16.46 -12.92
N ASP A 114 24.47 -17.13 -12.95
CA ASP A 114 23.32 -16.69 -13.74
C ASP A 114 22.80 -15.34 -13.24
N GLN A 115 22.92 -14.32 -14.09
CA GLN A 115 22.42 -12.98 -13.82
C GLN A 115 20.94 -12.86 -14.21
N PRO A 116 20.14 -12.10 -13.47
CA PRO A 116 18.83 -11.67 -13.96
C PRO A 116 18.97 -10.82 -15.22
N LEU A 117 17.95 -10.81 -16.08
CA LEU A 117 17.95 -9.91 -17.24
C LEU A 117 18.03 -8.46 -16.76
N PRO A 118 18.67 -7.56 -17.53
CA PRO A 118 18.81 -6.16 -17.10
C PRO A 118 17.48 -5.50 -16.72
N ALA A 119 16.40 -5.78 -17.48
CA ALA A 119 15.08 -5.24 -17.21
C ALA A 119 14.45 -5.81 -15.91
N GLU A 120 14.65 -7.09 -15.62
CA GLU A 120 14.16 -7.73 -14.38
C GLU A 120 14.91 -7.18 -13.18
N ARG A 121 16.23 -7.03 -13.29
CA ARG A 121 17.06 -6.43 -12.25
C ARG A 121 16.63 -4.99 -11.95
N ASP A 122 16.40 -4.19 -12.99
CA ASP A 122 15.99 -2.79 -12.83
C ASP A 122 14.58 -2.69 -12.21
N ALA A 123 13.65 -3.54 -12.62
CA ALA A 123 12.31 -3.62 -12.03
C ALA A 123 12.36 -4.02 -10.55
N LEU A 124 13.14 -5.06 -10.21
CA LEU A 124 13.34 -5.50 -8.84
C LEU A 124 13.96 -4.40 -7.97
N VAL A 125 14.99 -3.71 -8.47
CA VAL A 125 15.61 -2.57 -7.75
C VAL A 125 14.58 -1.49 -7.45
N LEU A 126 13.76 -1.10 -8.43
CA LEU A 126 12.72 -0.08 -8.24
C LEU A 126 11.66 -0.51 -7.22
N ALA A 127 11.27 -1.79 -7.22
CA ALA A 127 10.32 -2.33 -6.27
C ALA A 127 10.88 -2.32 -4.83
N LEU A 128 12.13 -2.75 -4.65
CA LEU A 128 12.81 -2.74 -3.35
C LEU A 128 12.95 -1.31 -2.80
N GLU A 129 13.37 -0.36 -3.64
CA GLU A 129 13.48 1.06 -3.26
C GLU A 129 12.14 1.65 -2.83
N ALA A 130 11.05 1.29 -3.53
CA ALA A 130 9.71 1.75 -3.16
C ALA A 130 9.29 1.28 -1.77
N VAL A 131 9.67 0.07 -1.35
CA VAL A 131 9.40 -0.43 0.02
C VAL A 131 10.22 0.35 1.04
N LEU A 132 11.51 0.55 0.79
CA LEU A 132 12.41 1.26 1.70
C LEU A 132 11.99 2.72 1.88
N ASP A 133 11.65 3.41 0.78
CA ASP A 133 11.15 4.78 0.81
C ASP A 133 9.82 4.88 1.57
N ALA A 134 8.90 3.92 1.35
CA ALA A 134 7.61 3.90 2.04
C ALA A 134 7.75 3.60 3.54
N ALA A 135 8.71 2.78 3.94
CA ALA A 135 8.97 2.43 5.35
C ALA A 135 9.51 3.60 6.17
N ILE A 136 10.24 4.53 5.54
CA ILE A 136 10.74 5.75 6.21
C ILE A 136 9.64 6.82 6.30
N ALA A 137 8.61 6.72 5.46
CA ALA A 137 7.47 7.64 5.44
C ALA A 137 6.35 7.30 6.44
N THR A 138 6.43 6.16 7.13
CA THR A 138 5.48 5.71 8.19
C THR A 138 5.92 6.14 9.58
#